data_AF-A0A7Z0J7Y5-F1
#
_entry.id   AF-A0A7Z0J7Y5-F1
#
_cell.length_a   1.000
_cell.length_b   1.000
_cell.length_c   1.000
_cell.angle_alpha   90.00
_cell.angle_beta   90.00
_cell.angle_gamma   90.00
#
_symmetry.space_group_name_H-M   'P 1'
#
loop_
_entity.id
_entity.type
_entity.pdbx_description
1 polymer ?
#
loop_
_entity_poly.entity_id
_entity_poly.type
_entity_poly.pdbx_seq_one_letter_code
_entity_poly.pdbx_strand_id
1 'polypeptide(L)'
;MDTHELRAVYDAHARAHVPEQPPLGVVVERDGPLVSVHYGTHAVVDHADTTGADVTGLVRRCQEEARRRTEPVEWRVHSHDGPALAEALLAAGFAPGWERSVLVAPRDALPDAAPPPDHVLLPGTHHYEDQALLLSETSGPHRRALSEQKRDGIRLDNVDLKLVRDGQVRAVAWFQLMAGTPFVAVEGMTTFDPALLSAAAERTRPTMPRAWGWWNSKIRFVVAEADGDLRRSYLDAGFHEVATVRSHHWSPPGVPATERPVRPLFLDPEHDDLWDRFYEKFSFAPSVKVHPGIREPVDSATWFLDGPRPALEQAVVPELLRLARVGEPLYWLDWNHVGCRFDPRRVGGPGRPDVPGQVFPDGDYYIYTTPDLRLGTFGHPWENTLCVFGRDLLDRVEDGITALLGEPTRRGGRSGPPVRRSTP
;
A
#
# COMPACT_ATOMS: atom_id res chain seq x y z
N MET A 1 -9.21 -25.65 -20.87
CA MET A 1 -9.52 -25.90 -19.46
C MET A 1 -11.02 -25.78 -19.30
N ASP A 2 -11.63 -26.65 -18.53
CA ASP A 2 -13.05 -26.50 -18.18
C ASP A 2 -13.23 -25.57 -16.97
N THR A 3 -14.48 -25.23 -16.66
CA THR A 3 -14.82 -24.33 -15.54
C THR A 3 -14.37 -24.89 -14.19
N HIS A 4 -14.37 -26.21 -14.00
CA HIS A 4 -13.97 -26.84 -12.74
C HIS A 4 -12.46 -26.70 -12.51
N GLU A 5 -11.66 -26.89 -13.56
CA GLU A 5 -10.21 -26.66 -13.54
C GLU A 5 -9.88 -25.19 -13.27
N LEU A 6 -10.58 -24.25 -13.92
CA LEU A 6 -10.38 -22.83 -13.70
C LEU A 6 -10.73 -22.42 -12.27
N ARG A 7 -11.83 -22.95 -11.71
CA ARG A 7 -12.21 -22.74 -10.30
C ARG A 7 -11.13 -23.26 -9.35
N ALA A 8 -10.64 -24.48 -9.56
CA ALA A 8 -9.59 -25.06 -8.72
C ALA A 8 -8.31 -24.21 -8.73
N VAL A 9 -7.93 -23.67 -9.89
CA VAL A 9 -6.77 -22.77 -10.01
C VAL A 9 -7.02 -21.43 -9.31
N TYR A 10 -8.23 -20.87 -9.41
CA TYR A 10 -8.63 -19.65 -8.68
C TYR A 10 -8.56 -19.86 -7.16
N ASP A 11 -9.16 -20.92 -6.65
CA ASP A 11 -9.17 -21.24 -5.21
C ASP A 11 -7.76 -21.48 -4.66
N ALA A 12 -6.87 -22.09 -5.45
CA ALA A 12 -5.51 -22.41 -5.03
C ALA A 12 -4.57 -21.19 -4.97
N HIS A 13 -4.86 -20.12 -5.71
CA HIS A 13 -3.89 -19.05 -5.93
C HIS A 13 -4.42 -17.63 -5.76
N ALA A 14 -5.66 -17.35 -6.14
CA ALA A 14 -6.22 -16.00 -6.14
C ALA A 14 -7.09 -15.73 -4.91
N ARG A 15 -7.84 -16.74 -4.47
CA ARG A 15 -8.68 -16.65 -3.28
C ARG A 15 -7.82 -16.47 -2.02
N ALA A 16 -8.21 -15.52 -1.16
CA ALA A 16 -7.46 -15.15 0.05
C ALA A 16 -5.98 -14.78 -0.19
N HIS A 17 -5.63 -14.40 -1.42
CA HIS A 17 -4.29 -13.97 -1.76
C HIS A 17 -3.95 -12.64 -1.09
N VAL A 18 -2.79 -12.59 -0.44
CA VAL A 18 -2.19 -11.36 0.04
C VAL A 18 -0.81 -11.25 -0.58
N PRO A 19 -0.47 -10.12 -1.22
CA PRO A 19 0.86 -9.93 -1.78
C PRO A 19 1.93 -9.99 -0.67
N GLU A 20 3.12 -10.49 -1.00
CA GLU A 20 4.24 -10.65 -0.07
C GLU A 20 4.54 -9.36 0.71
N GLN A 21 4.49 -8.24 0.01
CA GLN A 21 4.48 -6.92 0.59
C GLN A 21 3.05 -6.40 0.53
N PRO A 22 2.28 -6.32 1.63
CA PRO A 22 0.98 -5.66 1.64
C PRO A 22 1.11 -4.13 1.47
N PRO A 23 0.02 -3.40 1.20
CA PRO A 23 0.05 -1.94 1.22
C PRO A 23 0.60 -1.39 2.55
N LEU A 24 1.28 -0.24 2.49
CA LEU A 24 1.82 0.38 3.70
C LEU A 24 0.71 0.70 4.70
N GLY A 25 0.96 0.45 5.98
CA GLY A 25 -0.02 0.70 7.05
C GLY A 25 -1.09 -0.37 7.21
N VAL A 26 -1.03 -1.46 6.46
CA VAL A 26 -1.95 -2.60 6.60
C VAL A 26 -1.42 -3.63 7.60
N VAL A 27 -2.33 -4.26 8.34
CA VAL A 27 -2.04 -5.44 9.17
C VAL A 27 -2.74 -6.65 8.56
N VAL A 28 -1.99 -7.72 8.33
CA VAL A 28 -2.51 -8.97 7.79
C VAL A 28 -2.52 -10.00 8.91
N GLU A 29 -3.71 -10.47 9.28
CA GLU A 29 -3.90 -11.52 10.28
C GLU A 29 -4.34 -12.82 9.61
N ARG A 30 -3.80 -13.95 10.09
CA ARG A 30 -4.18 -15.29 9.62
C ARG A 30 -4.68 -16.12 10.79
N ASP A 31 -5.85 -16.72 10.64
CA ASP A 31 -6.49 -17.57 11.65
C ASP A 31 -7.07 -18.81 10.96
N GLY A 32 -6.28 -19.89 10.95
CA GLY A 32 -6.60 -21.09 10.21
C GLY A 32 -6.83 -20.79 8.72
N PRO A 33 -8.02 -21.06 8.16
CA PRO A 33 -8.33 -20.78 6.76
C PRO A 33 -8.61 -19.30 6.46
N LEU A 34 -8.73 -18.43 7.47
CA LEU A 34 -9.06 -17.02 7.29
C LEU A 34 -7.82 -16.17 7.08
N VAL A 35 -7.97 -15.17 6.22
CA VAL A 35 -7.04 -14.06 6.08
C VAL A 35 -7.83 -12.76 6.23
N SER A 36 -7.45 -11.97 7.24
CA SER A 36 -8.04 -10.65 7.49
C SER A 36 -7.03 -9.57 7.15
N VAL A 37 -7.40 -8.65 6.27
CA VAL A 37 -6.58 -7.51 5.87
C VAL A 37 -7.17 -6.26 6.50
N HIS A 38 -6.49 -5.73 7.52
CA HIS A 38 -6.89 -4.56 8.29
C HIS A 38 -6.18 -3.32 7.77
N TYR A 39 -6.94 -2.38 7.23
CA TYR A 39 -6.39 -1.17 6.65
C TYR A 39 -6.44 0.06 7.58
N GLY A 40 -6.81 -0.14 8.85
CA GLY A 40 -7.00 0.94 9.81
C GLY A 40 -8.36 1.66 9.70
N THR A 41 -9.05 1.54 8.56
CA THR A 41 -10.38 2.17 8.33
C THR A 41 -11.50 1.15 8.15
N HIS A 42 -11.14 -0.06 7.73
CA HIS A 42 -12.00 -1.22 7.56
C HIS A 42 -11.12 -2.47 7.48
N ALA A 43 -11.76 -3.64 7.58
CA ALA A 43 -11.15 -4.93 7.34
C ALA A 43 -11.86 -5.66 6.19
N VAL A 44 -11.07 -6.33 5.35
CA VAL A 44 -11.57 -7.29 4.36
C VAL A 44 -11.16 -8.68 4.78
N VAL A 45 -12.12 -9.59 4.86
CA VAL A 45 -11.92 -10.99 5.23
C VAL A 45 -12.21 -11.87 4.04
N ASP A 46 -11.18 -12.60 3.64
CA ASP A 46 -11.24 -13.70 2.67
C ASP A 46 -10.83 -14.99 3.38
N HIS A 47 -11.13 -16.14 2.76
CA HIS A 47 -10.81 -17.43 3.34
C HIS A 47 -10.52 -18.49 2.29
N ALA A 48 -9.72 -19.48 2.66
CA ALA A 48 -9.64 -20.77 1.96
C ALA A 48 -10.83 -21.66 2.34
N ASP A 49 -10.80 -22.95 1.96
CA ASP A 49 -11.82 -23.92 2.36
C ASP A 49 -11.97 -23.98 3.89
N THR A 50 -13.20 -23.77 4.37
CA THR A 50 -13.56 -23.81 5.79
C THR A 50 -14.17 -25.14 6.22
N THR A 51 -14.16 -26.16 5.36
CA THR A 51 -14.70 -27.49 5.67
C THR A 51 -14.01 -28.07 6.90
N GLY A 52 -14.81 -28.40 7.92
CA GLY A 52 -14.31 -28.93 9.20
C GLY A 52 -13.76 -27.87 10.17
N ALA A 53 -13.76 -26.59 9.83
CA ALA A 53 -13.37 -25.51 10.73
C ALA A 53 -14.50 -25.13 11.71
N ASP A 54 -14.13 -24.61 12.88
CA ASP A 54 -15.05 -23.96 13.82
C ASP A 54 -15.45 -22.57 13.30
N VAL A 55 -16.37 -22.53 12.33
CA VAL A 55 -16.83 -21.29 11.68
C VAL A 55 -17.41 -20.29 12.68
N THR A 56 -18.15 -20.75 13.68
CA THR A 56 -18.71 -19.88 14.73
C THR A 56 -17.60 -19.24 15.56
N GLY A 57 -16.58 -20.01 15.96
CA GLY A 57 -15.41 -19.50 16.66
C GLY A 57 -14.60 -18.50 15.84
N LEU A 58 -14.46 -18.75 14.53
CA LEU A 58 -13.79 -17.84 13.59
C LEU A 58 -14.54 -16.51 13.46
N VAL A 59 -15.86 -16.55 13.27
CA VAL A 59 -16.70 -15.35 13.21
C VAL A 59 -16.61 -14.52 14.49
N ARG A 60 -16.66 -15.18 15.66
CA ARG A 60 -16.51 -14.50 16.96
C ARG A 60 -15.16 -13.77 17.07
N ARG A 61 -14.05 -14.42 16.73
CA ARG A 61 -12.70 -13.81 16.81
C ARG A 61 -12.54 -12.66 15.83
N CYS A 62 -13.09 -12.77 14.62
CA CYS A 62 -13.16 -11.68 13.66
C CYS A 62 -13.91 -10.46 14.24
N GLN A 63 -15.08 -10.66 14.85
CA GLN A 63 -15.82 -9.55 15.50
C GLN A 63 -15.06 -8.95 16.68
N GLU A 64 -14.37 -9.75 17.49
CA GLU A 64 -13.54 -9.27 18.60
C GLU A 64 -12.41 -8.36 18.11
N GLU A 65 -11.74 -8.79 17.04
CA GLU A 65 -10.67 -8.03 16.41
C GLU A 65 -11.18 -6.71 15.82
N ALA A 66 -12.26 -6.77 15.07
CA ALA A 66 -12.92 -5.61 14.50
C ALA A 66 -13.38 -4.61 15.57
N ARG A 67 -13.91 -5.08 16.73
CA ARG A 67 -14.22 -4.21 17.88
C ARG A 67 -12.98 -3.54 18.46
N ARG A 68 -11.88 -4.27 18.61
CA ARG A 68 -10.61 -3.73 19.12
C ARG A 68 -10.09 -2.60 18.24
N ARG A 69 -10.25 -2.72 16.92
CA ARG A 69 -9.79 -1.73 15.94
C ARG A 69 -10.82 -0.64 15.60
N THR A 70 -12.09 -0.84 15.97
CA THR A 70 -13.22 -0.01 15.49
C THR A 70 -13.29 0.01 13.96
N GLU A 71 -13.09 -1.15 13.34
CA GLU A 71 -13.09 -1.30 11.89
C GLU A 71 -14.33 -2.06 11.42
N PRO A 72 -15.13 -1.53 10.48
CA PRO A 72 -16.17 -2.30 9.81
C PRO A 72 -15.53 -3.43 8.98
N VAL A 73 -16.24 -4.54 8.87
CA VAL A 73 -15.78 -5.76 8.21
C VAL A 73 -16.61 -6.02 6.96
N GLU A 74 -15.94 -6.23 5.84
CA GLU A 74 -16.48 -6.91 4.66
C GLU A 74 -15.92 -8.34 4.64
N TRP A 75 -16.79 -9.35 4.71
CA TRP A 75 -16.42 -10.77 4.59
C TRP A 75 -16.97 -11.34 3.30
N ARG A 76 -16.11 -11.90 2.45
CA ARG A 76 -16.48 -12.46 1.15
C ARG A 76 -16.68 -13.97 1.26
N VAL A 77 -17.83 -14.45 0.78
CA VAL A 77 -18.21 -15.87 0.77
C VAL A 77 -18.54 -16.29 -0.65
N HIS A 78 -17.99 -17.41 -1.10
CA HIS A 78 -18.17 -17.92 -2.47
C HIS A 78 -19.33 -18.91 -2.54
N SER A 79 -20.04 -18.96 -3.67
CA SER A 79 -21.23 -19.79 -3.86
C SER A 79 -20.99 -21.29 -3.73
N HIS A 80 -19.75 -21.73 -3.93
CA HIS A 80 -19.35 -23.13 -3.81
C HIS A 80 -18.89 -23.51 -2.40
N ASP A 81 -18.89 -22.56 -1.46
CA ASP A 81 -18.65 -22.85 -0.05
C ASP A 81 -19.86 -23.54 0.58
N GLY A 82 -19.61 -24.32 1.63
CA GLY A 82 -20.68 -24.91 2.43
C GLY A 82 -21.55 -23.82 3.10
N PRO A 83 -22.86 -24.07 3.30
CA PRO A 83 -23.78 -23.06 3.83
C PRO A 83 -23.47 -22.61 5.27
N ALA A 84 -22.75 -23.45 6.03
CA ALA A 84 -22.45 -23.22 7.44
C ALA A 84 -21.78 -21.87 7.74
N LEU A 85 -20.90 -21.39 6.86
CA LEU A 85 -20.23 -20.10 7.05
C LEU A 85 -21.21 -18.94 6.88
N ALA A 86 -22.00 -18.94 5.80
CA ALA A 86 -22.98 -17.90 5.55
C ALA A 86 -24.06 -17.86 6.66
N GLU A 87 -24.51 -19.03 7.11
CA GLU A 87 -25.43 -19.15 8.25
C GLU A 87 -24.83 -18.61 9.55
N ALA A 88 -23.56 -18.92 9.84
CA ALA A 88 -22.87 -18.40 11.02
C ALA A 88 -22.68 -16.87 10.98
N LEU A 89 -22.37 -16.31 9.81
CA LEU A 89 -22.26 -14.86 9.61
C LEU A 89 -23.60 -14.16 9.87
N LEU A 90 -24.69 -14.68 9.30
CA LEU A 90 -26.05 -14.15 9.53
C LEU A 90 -26.45 -14.24 11.00
N ALA A 91 -26.19 -15.37 11.66
CA ALA A 91 -26.47 -15.55 13.09
C ALA A 91 -25.66 -14.58 13.97
N ALA A 92 -24.46 -14.19 13.54
CA ALA A 92 -23.62 -13.21 14.21
C ALA A 92 -23.99 -11.74 13.90
N GLY A 93 -25.01 -11.51 13.05
CA GLY A 93 -25.51 -10.18 12.70
C GLY A 93 -24.79 -9.51 11.53
N PHE A 94 -24.02 -10.25 10.72
CA PHE A 94 -23.57 -9.73 9.43
C PHE A 94 -24.77 -9.62 8.47
N ALA A 95 -24.84 -8.52 7.72
CA ALA A 95 -25.84 -8.32 6.68
C ALA A 95 -25.26 -8.70 5.31
N PRO A 96 -25.98 -9.46 4.47
CA PRO A 96 -25.55 -9.72 3.10
C PRO A 96 -25.55 -8.40 2.31
N GLY A 97 -24.50 -8.18 1.53
CA GLY A 97 -24.31 -7.01 0.67
C GLY A 97 -24.46 -7.37 -0.81
N TRP A 98 -23.52 -6.87 -1.61
CA TRP A 98 -23.45 -7.15 -3.04
C TRP A 98 -23.10 -8.62 -3.32
N GLU A 99 -23.54 -9.12 -4.48
CA GLU A 99 -23.13 -10.41 -5.05
C GLU A 99 -22.65 -10.20 -6.49
N ARG A 100 -21.54 -10.85 -6.86
CA ARG A 100 -20.92 -10.73 -8.19
C ARG A 100 -20.43 -12.07 -8.69
N SER A 101 -20.29 -12.20 -10.00
CA SER A 101 -19.67 -13.36 -10.63
C SER A 101 -18.15 -13.25 -10.57
N VAL A 102 -17.50 -14.33 -10.14
CA VAL A 102 -16.05 -14.51 -10.29
C VAL A 102 -15.81 -15.10 -11.67
N LEU A 103 -15.09 -14.36 -12.50
CA LEU A 103 -14.88 -14.65 -13.91
C LEU A 103 -13.40 -14.90 -14.14
N VAL A 104 -13.05 -16.00 -14.80
CA VAL A 104 -11.65 -16.35 -15.11
C VAL A 104 -11.50 -16.69 -16.58
N ALA A 105 -10.48 -16.12 -17.23
CA ALA A 105 -10.08 -16.45 -18.59
C ALA A 105 -8.60 -16.87 -18.63
N PRO A 106 -8.22 -17.89 -19.42
CA PRO A 106 -6.84 -18.01 -19.86
C PRO A 106 -6.42 -16.73 -20.59
N ARG A 107 -5.25 -16.17 -20.25
CA ARG A 107 -4.75 -14.92 -20.87
C ARG A 107 -4.74 -15.00 -22.39
N ASP A 108 -4.30 -16.13 -22.93
CA ASP A 108 -4.16 -16.33 -24.38
C ASP A 108 -5.50 -16.62 -25.08
N ALA A 109 -6.60 -16.71 -24.34
CA ALA A 109 -7.96 -16.80 -24.87
C ALA A 109 -8.66 -15.44 -24.96
N LEU A 110 -8.04 -14.37 -24.44
CA LEU A 110 -8.60 -13.02 -24.51
C LEU A 110 -8.56 -12.48 -25.94
N PRO A 111 -9.51 -11.60 -26.32
CA PRO A 111 -9.56 -11.03 -27.64
C PRO A 111 -8.29 -10.21 -27.95
N ASP A 112 -7.80 -10.38 -29.17
CA ASP A 112 -6.78 -9.50 -29.77
C ASP A 112 -7.51 -8.33 -30.44
N ALA A 113 -7.52 -7.17 -29.78
CA ALA A 113 -8.30 -6.03 -30.19
C ALA A 113 -7.46 -4.74 -30.11
N ALA A 114 -7.39 -4.04 -31.23
CA ALA A 114 -6.81 -2.70 -31.28
C ALA A 114 -7.78 -1.67 -30.69
N PRO A 115 -7.29 -0.57 -30.11
CA PRO A 115 -8.13 0.57 -29.76
C PRO A 115 -8.93 1.07 -30.98
N PRO A 116 -10.14 1.60 -30.79
CA PRO A 116 -10.89 2.18 -31.90
C PRO A 116 -10.08 3.31 -32.59
N PRO A 117 -10.24 3.54 -33.92
CA PRO A 117 -9.32 4.39 -34.70
C PRO A 117 -9.08 5.81 -34.17
N ASP A 118 -10.07 6.40 -33.50
CA ASP A 118 -10.00 7.77 -32.93
C ASP A 118 -9.61 7.80 -31.45
N HIS A 119 -9.20 6.66 -30.87
CA HIS A 119 -8.82 6.54 -29.47
C HIS A 119 -7.33 6.31 -29.33
N VAL A 120 -6.74 6.98 -28.34
CA VAL A 120 -5.39 6.73 -27.89
C VAL A 120 -5.46 5.95 -26.59
N LEU A 121 -4.74 4.83 -26.54
CA LEU A 121 -4.56 4.07 -25.33
C LEU A 121 -3.37 4.62 -24.54
N LEU A 122 -3.63 5.12 -23.34
CA LEU A 122 -2.60 5.69 -22.47
C LEU A 122 -2.47 4.87 -21.18
N PRO A 123 -1.26 4.37 -20.86
CA PRO A 123 -1.00 3.77 -19.56
C PRO A 123 -0.62 4.81 -18.51
N GLY A 124 -0.83 4.45 -17.25
CA GLY A 124 -0.18 5.09 -16.12
C GLY A 124 -0.87 6.35 -15.60
N THR A 125 -0.41 6.76 -14.43
CA THR A 125 -1.15 7.63 -13.51
C THR A 125 -1.10 9.11 -13.89
N HIS A 126 -0.20 9.54 -14.77
CA HIS A 126 0.01 10.95 -15.09
C HIS A 126 -0.96 11.53 -16.15
N HIS A 127 -1.58 10.69 -16.97
CA HIS A 127 -2.45 11.17 -18.05
C HIS A 127 -3.91 11.15 -17.61
N TYR A 128 -4.55 12.33 -17.55
CA TYR A 128 -5.99 12.48 -17.29
C TYR A 128 -6.45 11.83 -15.97
N GLU A 129 -5.65 11.96 -14.92
CA GLU A 129 -5.87 11.27 -13.64
C GLU A 129 -7.21 11.61 -13.00
N ASP A 130 -7.54 12.90 -12.92
CA ASP A 130 -8.79 13.39 -12.35
C ASP A 130 -10.01 12.89 -13.12
N GLN A 131 -9.93 12.87 -14.46
CA GLN A 131 -11.01 12.36 -15.30
C GLN A 131 -11.20 10.86 -15.09
N ALA A 132 -10.11 10.10 -15.00
CA ALA A 132 -10.16 8.66 -14.75
C ALA A 132 -10.72 8.34 -13.36
N LEU A 133 -10.34 9.11 -12.33
CA LEU A 133 -10.91 8.97 -10.99
C LEU A 133 -12.40 9.27 -10.98
N LEU A 134 -12.81 10.41 -11.51
CA LEU A 134 -14.22 10.78 -11.59
C LEU A 134 -15.06 9.75 -12.36
N LEU A 135 -14.56 9.27 -13.50
CA LEU A 135 -15.25 8.23 -14.28
C LEU A 135 -15.31 6.90 -13.51
N SER A 136 -14.25 6.54 -12.79
CA SER A 136 -14.24 5.33 -11.96
C SER A 136 -15.28 5.39 -10.84
N GLU A 137 -15.44 6.54 -10.17
CA GLU A 137 -16.36 6.74 -9.04
C GLU A 137 -17.84 6.75 -9.46
N THR A 138 -18.12 7.12 -10.70
CA THR A 138 -19.47 7.16 -11.27
C THR A 138 -19.85 5.87 -12.01
N SER A 139 -18.97 4.87 -11.99
CA SER A 139 -19.17 3.57 -12.63
C SER A 139 -19.08 2.43 -11.61
N GLY A 140 -19.46 1.23 -12.04
CA GLY A 140 -19.28 0.03 -11.25
C GLY A 140 -20.41 -0.98 -11.47
N PRO A 141 -20.39 -2.08 -10.72
CA PRO A 141 -19.44 -2.39 -9.65
C PRO A 141 -18.03 -2.76 -10.12
N HIS A 142 -17.04 -2.57 -9.23
CA HIS A 142 -15.64 -2.96 -9.42
C HIS A 142 -15.22 -3.93 -8.32
N ARG A 143 -14.34 -4.90 -8.63
CA ARG A 143 -13.72 -5.78 -7.62
C ARG A 143 -13.07 -4.96 -6.51
N ARG A 144 -12.36 -3.90 -6.90
CA ARG A 144 -11.79 -2.90 -6.01
C ARG A 144 -11.80 -1.54 -6.66
N ALA A 145 -12.24 -0.51 -5.94
CA ALA A 145 -12.31 0.83 -6.50
C ALA A 145 -10.91 1.41 -6.79
N LEU A 146 -10.78 2.16 -7.88
CA LEU A 146 -9.53 2.84 -8.25
C LEU A 146 -9.06 3.78 -7.12
N SER A 147 -9.98 4.48 -6.47
CA SER A 147 -9.67 5.38 -5.34
C SER A 147 -9.10 4.63 -4.13
N GLU A 148 -9.53 3.40 -3.86
CA GLU A 148 -8.96 2.57 -2.80
C GLU A 148 -7.55 2.10 -3.13
N GLN A 149 -7.29 1.71 -4.39
CA GLN A 149 -5.93 1.38 -4.81
C GLN A 149 -4.99 2.58 -4.69
N LYS A 150 -5.46 3.79 -5.04
CA LYS A 150 -4.64 5.00 -4.89
C LYS A 150 -4.36 5.36 -3.43
N ARG A 151 -5.33 5.20 -2.53
CA ARG A 151 -5.12 5.41 -1.08
C ARG A 151 -4.05 4.49 -0.49
N ASP A 152 -3.95 3.29 -1.05
CA ASP A 152 -2.93 2.31 -0.69
C ASP A 152 -1.55 2.57 -1.33
N GLY A 153 -1.46 3.61 -2.16
CA GLY A 153 -0.29 3.96 -2.96
C GLY A 153 -0.27 3.25 -4.31
N ILE A 154 0.35 3.90 -5.29
CA ILE A 154 0.62 3.28 -6.58
C ILE A 154 1.82 2.36 -6.43
N ARG A 155 1.63 1.12 -6.85
CA ARG A 155 2.66 0.08 -6.80
C ARG A 155 2.99 -0.40 -8.20
N LEU A 156 4.16 -0.99 -8.38
CA LEU A 156 4.61 -1.54 -9.66
C LEU A 156 3.72 -2.71 -10.16
N ASP A 157 3.00 -3.36 -9.26
CA ASP A 157 1.99 -4.38 -9.57
C ASP A 157 0.65 -3.80 -10.02
N ASN A 158 0.43 -2.49 -9.87
CA ASN A 158 -0.81 -1.82 -10.29
C ASN A 158 -0.60 -1.08 -11.61
N VAL A 159 -1.55 -1.23 -12.54
CA VAL A 159 -1.57 -0.48 -13.80
C VAL A 159 -2.98 -0.03 -14.11
N ASP A 160 -3.14 1.23 -14.50
CA ASP A 160 -4.37 1.73 -15.11
C ASP A 160 -4.14 2.07 -16.59
N LEU A 161 -5.14 1.74 -17.41
CA LEU A 161 -5.16 1.97 -18.85
C LEU A 161 -6.39 2.81 -19.21
N LYS A 162 -6.17 3.87 -19.99
CA LYS A 162 -7.22 4.83 -20.37
C LYS A 162 -7.38 4.83 -21.87
N LEU A 163 -8.62 4.75 -22.35
CA LEU A 163 -8.98 5.06 -23.72
C LEU A 163 -9.38 6.54 -23.79
N VAL A 164 -8.59 7.32 -24.50
CA VAL A 164 -8.76 8.77 -24.62
C VAL A 164 -9.14 9.12 -26.04
N ARG A 165 -10.20 9.92 -26.19
CA ARG A 165 -10.61 10.50 -27.48
C ARG A 165 -10.83 12.00 -27.28
N ASP A 166 -10.25 12.81 -28.15
CA ASP A 166 -10.41 14.27 -28.13
C ASP A 166 -10.11 14.91 -26.76
N GLY A 167 -9.10 14.39 -26.05
CA GLY A 167 -8.71 14.86 -24.72
C GLY A 167 -9.67 14.49 -23.59
N GLN A 168 -10.55 13.52 -23.80
CA GLN A 168 -11.50 13.01 -22.82
C GLN A 168 -11.29 11.51 -22.57
N VAL A 169 -11.22 11.11 -21.31
CA VAL A 169 -11.22 9.69 -20.92
C VAL A 169 -12.61 9.11 -21.20
N ARG A 170 -12.68 8.15 -22.12
CA ARG A 170 -13.93 7.45 -22.49
C ARG A 170 -14.13 6.16 -21.71
N ALA A 171 -13.03 5.48 -21.40
CA ALA A 171 -13.03 4.31 -20.54
C ALA A 171 -11.69 4.22 -19.81
N VAL A 172 -11.73 3.69 -18.59
CA VAL A 172 -10.54 3.30 -17.84
C VAL A 172 -10.73 1.88 -17.28
N ALA A 173 -9.67 1.10 -17.33
CA ALA A 173 -9.56 -0.16 -16.62
C ALA A 173 -8.29 -0.15 -15.78
N TRP A 174 -8.35 -0.74 -14.60
CA TRP A 174 -7.20 -0.87 -13.72
C TRP A 174 -7.03 -2.31 -13.28
N PHE A 175 -5.77 -2.69 -13.16
CA PHE A 175 -5.34 -4.06 -13.04
C PHE A 175 -4.35 -4.16 -11.88
N GLN A 176 -4.40 -5.29 -11.20
CA GLN A 176 -3.41 -5.65 -10.19
C GLN A 176 -2.78 -6.99 -10.55
N LEU A 177 -1.46 -7.00 -10.68
CA LEU A 177 -0.69 -8.23 -10.72
C LEU A 177 -0.76 -8.88 -9.33
N MET A 178 -1.33 -10.07 -9.25
CA MET A 178 -1.38 -10.84 -8.01
C MET A 178 -0.03 -11.56 -7.82
N ALA A 179 0.94 -10.85 -7.26
CA ALA A 179 2.34 -11.28 -7.17
C ALA A 179 2.49 -12.68 -6.53
N GLY A 180 3.29 -13.55 -7.13
CA GLY A 180 3.44 -14.95 -6.67
C GLY A 180 2.35 -15.90 -7.15
N THR A 181 1.36 -15.43 -7.92
CA THR A 181 0.28 -16.24 -8.48
C THR A 181 0.34 -16.23 -10.03
N PRO A 182 -0.40 -17.12 -10.73
CA PRO A 182 -0.54 -17.05 -12.17
C PRO A 182 -1.63 -16.06 -12.65
N PHE A 183 -2.10 -15.15 -11.78
CA PHE A 183 -3.22 -14.24 -12.05
C PHE A 183 -2.81 -12.76 -12.17
N VAL A 184 -3.47 -12.09 -13.11
CA VAL A 184 -3.69 -10.64 -13.05
C VAL A 184 -5.19 -10.41 -12.81
N ALA A 185 -5.52 -9.50 -11.90
CA ALA A 185 -6.87 -9.10 -11.61
C ALA A 185 -7.25 -7.88 -12.46
N VAL A 186 -8.42 -7.91 -13.08
CA VAL A 186 -9.13 -6.70 -13.48
C VAL A 186 -9.86 -6.22 -12.24
N GLU A 187 -9.32 -5.17 -11.64
CA GLU A 187 -9.83 -4.62 -10.38
C GLU A 187 -11.05 -3.74 -10.63
N GLY A 188 -11.12 -3.11 -11.80
CA GLY A 188 -12.34 -2.50 -12.30
C GLY A 188 -12.20 -1.99 -13.73
N MET A 189 -13.35 -1.69 -14.33
CA MET A 189 -13.47 -1.21 -15.69
C MET A 189 -14.76 -0.39 -15.82
N THR A 190 -14.63 0.87 -16.21
CA THR A 190 -15.78 1.80 -16.25
C THR A 190 -16.81 1.41 -17.29
N THR A 191 -16.34 0.85 -18.41
CA THR A 191 -17.14 0.34 -19.51
C THR A 191 -16.32 -0.72 -20.22
N PHE A 192 -16.95 -1.82 -20.60
CA PHE A 192 -16.26 -2.89 -21.30
C PHE A 192 -15.69 -2.40 -22.63
N ASP A 193 -14.37 -2.56 -22.80
CA ASP A 193 -13.70 -2.37 -24.08
C ASP A 193 -12.63 -3.47 -24.26
N PRO A 194 -12.68 -4.27 -25.34
CA PRO A 194 -11.75 -5.37 -25.55
C PRO A 194 -10.30 -4.90 -25.76
N ALA A 195 -10.06 -3.66 -26.21
CA ALA A 195 -8.72 -3.12 -26.38
C ALA A 195 -8.02 -2.88 -25.03
N LEU A 196 -8.78 -2.54 -23.97
CA LEU A 196 -8.24 -2.42 -22.61
C LEU A 196 -7.77 -3.79 -22.08
N LEU A 197 -8.56 -4.85 -22.31
CA LEU A 197 -8.18 -6.22 -21.96
C LEU A 197 -6.98 -6.71 -22.77
N SER A 198 -7.01 -6.49 -24.09
CA SER A 198 -5.93 -6.88 -24.99
C SER A 198 -4.61 -6.23 -24.59
N ALA A 199 -4.63 -4.92 -24.29
CA ALA A 199 -3.45 -4.20 -23.84
C ALA A 199 -2.93 -4.65 -22.46
N ALA A 200 -3.83 -4.98 -21.52
CA ALA A 200 -3.42 -5.55 -20.25
C ALA A 200 -2.80 -6.94 -20.43
N ALA A 201 -3.38 -7.79 -21.26
CA ALA A 201 -2.84 -9.11 -21.58
C ALA A 201 -1.45 -9.01 -22.23
N GLU A 202 -1.24 -8.10 -23.18
CA GLU A 202 0.06 -7.85 -23.83
C GLU A 202 1.13 -7.46 -22.80
N ARG A 203 0.79 -6.59 -21.84
CA ARG A 203 1.73 -6.14 -20.80
C ARG A 203 2.19 -7.27 -19.87
N THR A 204 1.43 -8.35 -19.76
CA THR A 204 1.83 -9.54 -18.98
C THR A 204 2.72 -10.49 -19.78
N ARG A 205 3.07 -10.17 -21.03
CA ARG A 205 3.96 -11.02 -21.84
C ARG A 205 5.43 -10.83 -21.46
N PRO A 206 6.25 -11.90 -21.50
CA PRO A 206 7.67 -11.87 -21.11
C PRO A 206 8.59 -11.07 -22.06
N THR A 207 8.04 -10.35 -23.04
CA THR A 207 8.78 -9.67 -24.11
C THR A 207 9.02 -8.18 -23.85
N MET A 208 8.42 -7.61 -22.80
CA MET A 208 8.51 -6.17 -22.48
C MET A 208 9.88 -5.74 -21.87
N PRO A 209 10.23 -4.45 -21.78
CA PRO A 209 11.44 -4.02 -21.07
C PRO A 209 11.34 -4.24 -19.54
N ARG A 210 12.48 -4.51 -18.88
CA ARG A 210 12.63 -4.75 -17.42
C ARG A 210 11.97 -3.71 -16.49
N ALA A 211 11.66 -2.52 -16.98
CA ALA A 211 11.09 -1.43 -16.20
C ALA A 211 9.60 -1.62 -15.81
N TRP A 212 8.89 -2.55 -16.46
CA TRP A 212 7.49 -2.88 -16.13
C TRP A 212 7.50 -4.17 -15.29
N GLY A 213 7.20 -4.06 -13.98
CA GLY A 213 7.38 -5.11 -12.95
C GLY A 213 6.68 -6.46 -13.17
N TRP A 214 6.07 -6.72 -14.32
CA TRP A 214 5.36 -7.94 -14.68
C TRP A 214 6.28 -8.99 -15.34
N TRP A 215 7.56 -8.68 -15.53
CA TRP A 215 8.48 -9.44 -16.39
C TRP A 215 8.90 -10.85 -15.91
N ASN A 216 8.60 -11.21 -14.66
CA ASN A 216 8.84 -12.55 -14.10
C ASN A 216 7.56 -13.31 -13.74
N SER A 217 6.42 -12.79 -14.15
CA SER A 217 5.14 -13.30 -13.71
C SER A 217 4.73 -14.50 -14.59
N LYS A 218 4.42 -15.64 -13.97
CA LYS A 218 3.90 -16.86 -14.64
C LYS A 218 2.42 -16.68 -14.98
N ILE A 219 2.06 -15.50 -15.51
CA ILE A 219 0.66 -15.12 -15.72
C ILE A 219 0.10 -15.94 -16.86
N ARG A 220 -0.94 -16.67 -16.49
CA ARG A 220 -1.68 -17.55 -17.37
C ARG A 220 -3.17 -17.22 -17.35
N PHE A 221 -3.63 -16.50 -16.33
CA PHE A 221 -5.04 -16.24 -16.10
C PHE A 221 -5.30 -14.78 -15.82
N VAL A 222 -6.46 -14.32 -16.28
CA VAL A 222 -7.04 -13.04 -15.92
C VAL A 222 -8.29 -13.33 -15.10
N VAL A 223 -8.43 -12.67 -13.95
CA VAL A 223 -9.61 -12.78 -13.10
C VAL A 223 -10.31 -11.42 -13.00
N ALA A 224 -11.64 -11.43 -13.05
CA ALA A 224 -12.48 -10.26 -12.88
C ALA A 224 -13.67 -10.59 -11.98
N GLU A 225 -14.25 -9.57 -11.36
CA GLU A 225 -15.55 -9.67 -10.70
C GLU A 225 -16.50 -8.67 -11.33
N ALA A 226 -17.68 -9.13 -11.73
CA ALA A 226 -18.69 -8.29 -12.34
C ALA A 226 -20.10 -8.85 -12.15
N ASP A 227 -21.08 -7.98 -12.32
CA ASP A 227 -22.49 -8.33 -12.48
C ASP A 227 -23.06 -7.64 -13.73
N GLY A 228 -24.37 -7.76 -13.95
CA GLY A 228 -25.08 -6.99 -14.97
C GLY A 228 -24.54 -7.15 -16.39
N ASP A 229 -24.42 -6.03 -17.10
CA ASP A 229 -23.95 -5.99 -18.49
C ASP A 229 -22.46 -6.28 -18.60
N LEU A 230 -21.65 -5.79 -17.64
CA LEU A 230 -20.20 -6.02 -17.63
C LEU A 230 -19.87 -7.52 -17.52
N ARG A 231 -20.61 -8.26 -16.70
CA ARG A 231 -20.52 -9.73 -16.64
C ARG A 231 -20.77 -10.38 -18.00
N ARG A 232 -21.82 -9.96 -18.73
CA ARG A 232 -22.13 -10.52 -20.06
C ARG A 232 -20.97 -10.25 -21.03
N SER A 233 -20.45 -9.02 -21.04
CA SER A 233 -19.32 -8.66 -21.91
C SER A 233 -18.06 -9.46 -21.60
N TYR A 234 -17.75 -9.75 -20.34
CA TYR A 234 -16.64 -10.64 -20.01
C TYR A 234 -16.86 -12.08 -20.50
N LEU A 235 -18.07 -12.64 -20.34
CA LEU A 235 -18.38 -13.97 -20.85
C LEU A 235 -18.22 -14.05 -22.38
N ASP A 236 -18.71 -13.03 -23.10
CA ASP A 236 -18.54 -12.91 -24.56
C ASP A 236 -17.06 -12.76 -24.96
N ALA A 237 -16.21 -12.24 -24.07
CA ALA A 237 -14.78 -12.08 -24.25
C ALA A 237 -13.94 -13.30 -23.85
N GLY A 238 -14.58 -14.45 -23.58
CA GLY A 238 -13.89 -15.71 -23.28
C GLY A 238 -13.62 -15.96 -21.80
N PHE A 239 -14.24 -15.19 -20.89
CA PHE A 239 -14.23 -15.54 -19.47
C PHE A 239 -15.22 -16.66 -19.16
N HIS A 240 -14.88 -17.47 -18.16
CA HIS A 240 -15.75 -18.48 -17.59
C HIS A 240 -16.15 -18.05 -16.18
N GLU A 241 -17.45 -18.12 -15.88
CA GLU A 241 -17.92 -17.97 -14.51
C GLU A 241 -17.55 -19.21 -13.70
N VAL A 242 -16.69 -19.02 -12.69
CA VAL A 242 -16.18 -20.10 -11.84
C VAL A 242 -16.91 -20.17 -10.49
N ALA A 243 -17.48 -19.06 -10.03
CA ALA A 243 -18.27 -18.94 -8.80
C ALA A 243 -19.07 -17.63 -8.82
N THR A 244 -19.97 -17.44 -7.86
CA THR A 244 -20.34 -16.09 -7.39
C THR A 244 -19.71 -15.84 -6.03
N VAL A 245 -19.48 -14.57 -5.70
CA VAL A 245 -18.98 -14.12 -4.40
C VAL A 245 -19.96 -13.09 -3.83
N ARG A 246 -20.34 -13.28 -2.57
CA ARG A 246 -21.23 -12.39 -1.83
C ARG A 246 -20.51 -11.77 -0.65
N SER A 247 -20.58 -10.45 -0.56
CA SER A 247 -20.08 -9.74 0.62
C SER A 247 -21.07 -9.84 1.78
N HIS A 248 -20.54 -9.92 2.99
CA HIS A 248 -21.28 -9.87 4.25
C HIS A 248 -20.65 -8.78 5.11
N HIS A 249 -21.48 -7.85 5.57
CA HIS A 249 -21.03 -6.61 6.22
C HIS A 249 -21.39 -6.61 7.69
N TRP A 250 -20.46 -6.20 8.53
CA TRP A 250 -20.71 -5.99 9.95
C TRP A 250 -19.93 -4.79 10.45
N SER A 251 -20.53 -3.97 11.29
CA SER A 251 -19.88 -2.79 11.86
C SER A 251 -19.79 -2.90 13.38
N PRO A 252 -18.60 -2.71 13.98
CA PRO A 252 -18.47 -2.60 15.42
C PRO A 252 -19.08 -1.29 15.92
N PRO A 253 -19.42 -1.19 17.23
CA PRO A 253 -19.76 0.08 17.83
C PRO A 253 -18.56 1.05 17.78
N GLY A 254 -18.85 2.34 17.60
CA GLY A 254 -17.84 3.40 17.49
C GLY A 254 -17.85 4.08 16.13
N VAL A 255 -17.01 5.09 15.96
CA VAL A 255 -16.83 5.80 14.69
C VAL A 255 -15.53 5.29 14.05
N PRO A 256 -15.59 4.60 12.90
CA PRO A 256 -14.39 4.15 12.20
C PRO A 256 -13.50 5.33 11.79
N ALA A 257 -12.19 5.10 11.74
CA ALA A 257 -11.28 6.09 11.18
C ALA A 257 -11.57 6.29 9.68
N THR A 258 -11.49 7.54 9.23
CA THR A 258 -11.70 7.89 7.82
C THR A 258 -10.42 7.81 6.99
N GLU A 259 -9.25 7.81 7.64
CA GLU A 259 -7.94 7.81 7.01
C GLU A 259 -7.12 6.56 7.36
N ARG A 260 -6.33 6.09 6.39
CA ARG A 260 -5.35 5.02 6.58
C ARG A 260 -4.30 5.47 7.63
N PRO A 261 -3.74 4.55 8.43
CA PRO A 261 -2.73 4.89 9.43
C PRO A 261 -1.42 5.35 8.78
N VAL A 262 -1.13 4.85 7.56
CA VAL A 262 -0.01 5.28 6.72
C VAL A 262 -0.57 5.59 5.33
N ARG A 263 -0.13 6.71 4.76
CA ARG A 263 -0.53 7.20 3.45
C ARG A 263 0.72 7.51 2.63
N PRO A 264 1.00 6.73 1.58
CA PRO A 264 2.08 7.05 0.64
C PRO A 264 1.78 8.40 -0.02
N LEU A 265 2.81 9.24 -0.17
CA LEU A 265 2.69 10.57 -0.77
C LEU A 265 3.11 10.56 -2.25
N PHE A 266 2.66 9.55 -2.98
CA PHE A 266 2.96 9.41 -4.41
C PHE A 266 2.19 10.44 -5.22
N LEU A 267 2.89 11.33 -5.93
CA LEU A 267 2.30 12.43 -6.72
C LEU A 267 1.31 13.29 -5.92
N ASP A 268 1.49 13.31 -4.61
CA ASP A 268 0.67 14.15 -3.75
C ASP A 268 1.28 15.56 -3.69
N PRO A 269 0.53 16.63 -3.96
CA PRO A 269 1.03 17.99 -3.80
C PRO A 269 1.58 18.29 -2.40
N GLU A 270 1.11 17.57 -1.37
CA GLU A 270 1.66 17.62 0.00
C GLU A 270 3.12 17.16 0.06
N HIS A 271 3.53 16.21 -0.79
CA HIS A 271 4.92 15.75 -0.88
C HIS A 271 5.84 16.86 -1.37
N ASP A 272 5.44 17.51 -2.47
CA ASP A 272 6.23 18.55 -3.13
C ASP A 272 6.31 19.80 -2.23
N ASP A 273 5.21 20.21 -1.61
CA ASP A 273 5.20 21.29 -0.60
C ASP A 273 6.15 20.99 0.57
N LEU A 274 6.13 19.76 1.09
CA LEU A 274 6.97 19.39 2.22
C LEU A 274 8.46 19.37 1.84
N TRP A 275 8.80 18.87 0.65
CA TRP A 275 10.16 18.95 0.13
C TRP A 275 10.60 20.39 -0.09
N ASP A 276 9.79 21.23 -0.74
CA ASP A 276 10.11 22.65 -0.97
C ASP A 276 10.43 23.37 0.34
N ARG A 277 9.59 23.19 1.36
CA ARG A 277 9.83 23.74 2.69
C ARG A 277 11.08 23.17 3.35
N PHE A 278 11.39 21.89 3.15
CA PHE A 278 12.61 21.27 3.66
C PHE A 278 13.86 21.84 2.97
N TYR A 279 13.84 21.96 1.64
CA TYR A 279 14.90 22.57 0.83
C TYR A 279 15.17 24.00 1.29
N GLU A 280 14.13 24.81 1.45
CA GLU A 280 14.24 26.20 1.89
C GLU A 280 14.78 26.30 3.32
N LYS A 281 14.12 25.63 4.27
CA LYS A 281 14.42 25.77 5.71
C LYS A 281 15.83 25.31 6.05
N PHE A 282 16.26 24.18 5.49
CA PHE A 282 17.54 23.56 5.81
C PHE A 282 18.60 23.82 4.74
N SER A 283 18.33 24.61 3.69
CA SER A 283 19.25 24.78 2.56
C SER A 283 19.76 23.42 2.04
N PHE A 284 18.85 22.45 1.90
CA PHE A 284 19.20 21.08 1.58
C PHE A 284 19.89 21.02 0.21
N ALA A 285 21.12 20.52 0.20
CA ALA A 285 22.00 20.43 -0.95
C ALA A 285 22.52 18.99 -1.05
N PRO A 286 21.73 18.06 -1.63
CA PRO A 286 22.11 16.65 -1.73
C PRO A 286 23.43 16.50 -2.49
N SER A 287 24.38 15.76 -1.91
CA SER A 287 25.71 15.58 -2.48
C SER A 287 26.41 14.34 -1.94
N VAL A 288 27.06 13.62 -2.84
CA VAL A 288 27.95 12.50 -2.49
C VAL A 288 29.36 12.96 -2.06
N LYS A 289 29.65 14.28 -2.14
CA LYS A 289 30.99 14.85 -1.92
C LYS A 289 31.03 16.02 -0.93
N VAL A 290 29.92 16.73 -0.76
CA VAL A 290 29.83 17.95 0.04
C VAL A 290 28.90 17.68 1.22
N HIS A 291 29.47 17.72 2.43
CA HIS A 291 28.78 17.43 3.68
C HIS A 291 28.65 18.70 4.53
N PRO A 292 27.61 18.86 5.35
CA PRO A 292 26.67 17.83 5.83
C PRO A 292 25.33 17.75 5.09
N GLY A 293 25.23 18.26 3.85
CA GLY A 293 24.02 18.17 3.03
C GLY A 293 22.87 19.11 3.45
N ILE A 294 22.81 19.53 4.71
CA ILE A 294 21.90 20.55 5.24
C ILE A 294 22.64 21.61 6.06
N ARG A 295 22.03 22.78 6.22
CA ARG A 295 22.33 23.70 7.31
C ARG A 295 21.68 23.17 8.58
N GLU A 296 22.45 22.44 9.37
CA GLU A 296 21.99 21.89 10.66
C GLU A 296 21.47 23.01 11.58
N PRO A 297 20.27 22.87 12.17
CA PRO A 297 19.69 23.85 13.11
C PRO A 297 20.55 24.04 14.36
N VAL A 298 20.37 25.16 15.07
CA VAL A 298 21.07 25.40 16.35
C VAL A 298 20.76 24.30 17.38
N ASP A 299 19.50 23.91 17.48
CA ASP A 299 19.04 22.81 18.32
C ASP A 299 19.18 21.48 17.57
N SER A 300 20.42 21.14 17.18
CA SER A 300 20.76 19.85 16.56
C SER A 300 22.03 19.24 17.14
N ALA A 301 22.14 17.92 17.04
CA ALA A 301 23.39 17.19 17.23
C ALA A 301 23.51 16.08 16.18
N THR A 302 24.74 15.79 15.76
CA THR A 302 25.01 14.85 14.68
C THR A 302 26.04 13.83 15.09
N TRP A 303 25.75 12.56 14.85
CA TRP A 303 26.61 11.42 15.15
C TRP A 303 27.06 10.71 13.89
N PHE A 304 28.24 10.10 13.96
CA PHE A 304 28.69 9.15 12.93
C PHE A 304 28.04 7.78 13.17
N LEU A 305 27.65 7.12 12.10
CA LEU A 305 26.91 5.86 12.15
C LEU A 305 27.86 4.66 12.06
N ASP A 306 28.62 4.38 13.13
CA ASP A 306 29.49 3.19 13.25
C ASP A 306 28.97 2.12 14.23
N GLY A 307 27.76 2.30 14.78
CA GLY A 307 27.11 1.38 15.72
C GLY A 307 26.02 0.47 15.12
N PRO A 308 25.38 -0.37 15.95
CA PRO A 308 24.35 -1.32 15.52
C PRO A 308 23.04 -0.62 15.12
N ARG A 309 22.63 -0.77 13.85
CA ARG A 309 21.46 -0.10 13.26
C ARG A 309 20.16 -0.26 14.07
N PRO A 310 19.75 -1.48 14.51
CA PRO A 310 18.47 -1.65 15.20
C PRO A 310 18.38 -0.93 16.55
N ALA A 311 19.51 -0.80 17.26
CA ALA A 311 19.53 -0.12 18.56
C ALA A 311 19.29 1.39 18.42
N LEU A 312 19.80 1.99 17.33
CA LEU A 312 19.60 3.40 17.05
C LEU A 312 18.14 3.71 16.71
N GLU A 313 17.48 2.86 15.92
CA GLU A 313 16.05 3.02 15.63
C GLU A 313 15.21 2.96 16.91
N GLN A 314 15.49 2.00 17.78
CA GLN A 314 14.81 1.83 19.07
C GLN A 314 15.06 3.01 20.02
N ALA A 315 16.19 3.69 19.92
CA ALA A 315 16.50 4.86 20.73
C ALA A 315 15.77 6.13 20.24
N VAL A 316 15.51 6.26 18.93
CA VAL A 316 15.03 7.52 18.34
C VAL A 316 13.55 7.49 17.98
N VAL A 317 13.11 6.46 17.27
CA VAL A 317 11.77 6.40 16.69
C VAL A 317 10.68 6.49 17.76
N PRO A 318 10.72 5.73 18.88
CA PRO A 318 9.67 5.82 19.90
C PRO A 318 9.51 7.23 20.50
N GLU A 319 10.61 7.94 20.75
CA GLU A 319 10.56 9.31 21.28
C GLU A 319 10.01 10.30 20.26
N LEU A 320 10.33 10.11 18.98
CA LEU A 320 9.76 10.89 17.88
C LEU A 320 8.24 10.70 17.78
N LEU A 321 7.74 9.46 17.86
CA LEU A 321 6.30 9.17 17.89
C LEU A 321 5.61 9.83 19.09
N ARG A 322 6.26 9.83 20.26
CA ARG A 322 5.73 10.35 21.53
C ARG A 322 5.66 11.88 21.56
N LEU A 323 6.46 12.56 20.75
CA LEU A 323 6.52 14.02 20.65
C LEU A 323 5.52 14.61 19.65
N ALA A 324 4.88 13.79 18.83
CA ALA A 324 3.81 14.24 17.97
C ALA A 324 2.60 14.71 18.79
N ARG A 325 2.12 15.92 18.50
CA ARG A 325 0.92 16.49 19.13
C ARG A 325 -0.32 15.65 18.80
N VAL A 326 -1.40 15.79 19.56
CA VAL A 326 -2.65 15.08 19.29
C VAL A 326 -3.19 15.50 17.92
N GLY A 327 -3.41 14.53 17.04
CA GLY A 327 -3.84 14.77 15.65
C GLY A 327 -2.73 15.27 14.71
N GLU A 328 -1.49 15.43 15.18
CA GLU A 328 -0.35 15.78 14.33
C GLU A 328 0.20 14.51 13.67
N PRO A 329 0.22 14.42 12.33
CA PRO A 329 0.87 13.32 11.64
C PRO A 329 2.39 13.49 11.69
N LEU A 330 3.09 12.45 11.29
CA LEU A 330 4.52 12.50 10.98
C LEU A 330 4.76 12.15 9.53
N TYR A 331 5.92 12.55 9.04
CA TYR A 331 6.39 12.23 7.71
C TYR A 331 7.67 11.42 7.80
N TRP A 332 7.79 10.45 6.92
CA TRP A 332 9.05 9.83 6.55
C TRP A 332 9.31 10.12 5.07
N LEU A 333 10.43 10.78 4.78
CA LEU A 333 10.84 11.15 3.43
C LEU A 333 12.06 10.35 3.02
N ASP A 334 12.03 9.93 1.76
CA ASP A 334 13.08 9.18 1.09
C ASP A 334 13.46 9.94 -0.17
N TRP A 335 14.69 10.45 -0.23
CA TRP A 335 15.11 11.33 -1.30
C TRP A 335 15.13 10.63 -2.66
N ASN A 336 14.45 11.22 -3.66
CA ASN A 336 14.11 10.63 -4.97
C ASN A 336 13.11 9.47 -4.95
N HIS A 337 12.54 9.15 -3.79
CA HIS A 337 11.56 8.08 -3.61
C HIS A 337 10.29 8.61 -2.96
N VAL A 338 9.32 7.71 -2.80
CA VAL A 338 7.99 8.05 -2.30
C VAL A 338 8.04 8.11 -0.78
N GLY A 339 7.91 9.31 -0.22
CA GLY A 339 7.70 9.48 1.21
C GLY A 339 6.30 9.03 1.65
N CYS A 340 6.06 9.02 2.95
CA CYS A 340 4.75 8.75 3.51
C CYS A 340 4.40 9.72 4.65
N ARG A 341 3.10 9.93 4.82
CA ARG A 341 2.47 10.56 5.97
C ARG A 341 1.85 9.47 6.83
N PHE A 342 2.01 9.53 8.15
CA PHE A 342 1.43 8.52 9.04
C PHE A 342 0.97 9.08 10.38
N ASP A 343 0.01 8.40 11.01
CA ASP A 343 -0.44 8.70 12.37
C ASP A 343 0.45 7.97 13.39
N PRO A 344 1.27 8.70 14.18
CA PRO A 344 2.16 8.11 15.18
C PRO A 344 1.44 7.26 16.23
N ARG A 345 0.14 7.49 16.45
CA ARG A 345 -0.65 6.76 17.45
C ARG A 345 -1.23 5.47 16.91
N ARG A 346 -1.10 5.20 15.60
CA ARG A 346 -1.68 4.03 14.93
C ARG A 346 -0.63 3.10 14.31
N VAL A 347 0.65 3.32 14.59
CA VAL A 347 1.79 2.48 14.16
C VAL A 347 2.60 1.97 15.35
N GLY A 348 3.50 1.00 15.13
CA GLY A 348 4.61 0.65 16.03
C GLY A 348 4.24 -0.04 17.36
N GLY A 349 3.02 -0.59 17.47
CA GLY A 349 2.56 -1.30 18.67
C GLY A 349 1.99 -2.68 18.35
N PRO A 350 1.74 -3.54 19.36
CA PRO A 350 1.15 -4.85 19.14
C PRO A 350 -0.15 -4.78 18.34
N GLY A 351 -0.24 -5.56 17.26
CA GLY A 351 -1.39 -5.56 16.35
C GLY A 351 -1.54 -4.31 15.49
N ARG A 352 -0.58 -3.38 15.49
CA ARG A 352 -0.56 -2.21 14.61
C ARG A 352 0.40 -2.44 13.45
N PRO A 353 0.25 -1.73 12.33
CA PRO A 353 1.27 -1.73 11.30
C PRO A 353 2.61 -1.25 11.86
N ASP A 354 3.69 -1.69 11.23
CA ASP A 354 5.03 -1.22 11.52
C ASP A 354 5.14 0.30 11.32
N VAL A 355 6.09 0.91 12.03
CA VAL A 355 6.42 2.32 11.80
C VAL A 355 7.06 2.42 10.40
N PRO A 356 6.56 3.30 9.52
CA PRO A 356 7.08 3.35 8.15
C PRO A 356 8.44 4.03 8.13
N GLY A 357 9.38 3.42 7.40
CA GLY A 357 10.70 3.99 7.17
C GLY A 357 11.73 3.65 8.24
N GLN A 358 12.93 4.23 8.08
CA GLN A 358 14.08 4.01 8.95
C GLN A 358 14.87 5.31 9.15
N VAL A 359 15.57 5.44 10.29
CA VAL A 359 16.47 6.60 10.54
C VAL A 359 17.84 6.40 9.88
N PHE A 360 18.22 5.15 9.65
CA PHE A 360 19.53 4.80 9.11
C PHE A 360 19.50 4.86 7.57
N PRO A 361 20.28 5.72 6.92
CA PRO A 361 20.30 5.85 5.46
C PRO A 361 20.93 4.61 4.79
N ASP A 362 20.32 4.09 3.73
CA ASP A 362 20.81 2.88 3.02
C ASP A 362 21.27 3.14 1.57
N GLY A 363 21.44 4.41 1.22
CA GLY A 363 21.78 4.86 -0.13
C GLY A 363 21.21 6.24 -0.42
N ASP A 364 20.06 6.54 0.21
CA ASP A 364 19.35 7.81 0.09
C ASP A 364 19.29 8.59 1.40
N TYR A 365 18.90 9.87 1.31
CA TYR A 365 18.65 10.69 2.49
C TYR A 365 17.31 10.31 3.08
N TYR A 366 17.32 9.99 4.38
CA TYR A 366 16.10 9.69 5.13
C TYR A 366 15.79 10.75 6.15
N ILE A 367 14.55 11.23 6.12
CA ILE A 367 14.08 12.27 7.03
C ILE A 367 12.81 11.79 7.72
N TYR A 368 12.84 11.72 9.05
CA TYR A 368 11.61 11.80 9.83
C TYR A 368 11.39 13.25 10.22
N THR A 369 10.16 13.75 10.11
CA THR A 369 9.87 15.14 10.49
C THR A 369 8.40 15.38 10.81
N THR A 370 8.13 16.41 11.59
CA THR A 370 6.78 16.96 11.81
C THR A 370 6.34 17.83 10.63
N PRO A 371 5.03 18.13 10.47
CA PRO A 371 4.53 18.98 9.38
C PRO A 371 5.20 20.36 9.36
N ASP A 372 5.48 20.95 10.52
CA ASP A 372 6.11 22.26 10.67
C ASP A 372 7.66 22.22 10.63
N LEU A 373 8.24 21.04 10.37
CA LEU A 373 9.68 20.80 10.34
C LEU A 373 10.39 21.21 11.65
N ARG A 374 9.68 21.24 12.79
CA ARG A 374 10.25 21.72 14.07
C ARG A 374 11.25 20.74 14.68
N LEU A 375 11.04 19.45 14.45
CA LEU A 375 11.89 18.37 14.94
C LEU A 375 11.91 17.21 13.97
N GLY A 376 12.94 16.38 14.09
CA GLY A 376 13.10 15.25 13.21
C GLY A 376 14.51 14.68 13.19
N THR A 377 14.76 13.85 12.19
CA THR A 377 16.06 13.26 11.89
C THR A 377 16.45 13.53 10.45
N PHE A 378 17.75 13.55 10.18
CA PHE A 378 18.32 13.61 8.85
C PHE A 378 19.47 12.60 8.76
N GLY A 379 19.22 11.48 8.10
CA GLY A 379 20.20 10.45 7.80
C GLY A 379 20.94 10.78 6.51
N HIS A 380 22.26 10.95 6.58
CA HIS A 380 23.10 11.22 5.42
C HIS A 380 23.83 9.95 4.97
N PRO A 381 23.53 9.38 3.78
CA PRO A 381 24.10 8.10 3.36
C PRO A 381 25.61 8.16 3.13
N TRP A 382 26.09 9.21 2.45
CA TRP A 382 27.51 9.33 2.11
C TRP A 382 28.41 9.86 3.22
N GLU A 383 27.93 10.78 4.06
CA GLU A 383 28.66 11.17 5.27
C GLU A 383 28.59 10.07 6.35
N ASN A 384 27.63 9.15 6.22
CA ASN A 384 27.32 8.12 7.19
C ASN A 384 27.05 8.72 8.58
N THR A 385 26.15 9.71 8.61
CA THR A 385 25.78 10.46 9.82
C THR A 385 24.28 10.48 10.03
N LEU A 386 23.87 10.64 11.30
CA LEU A 386 22.51 10.95 11.69
C LEU A 386 22.50 12.28 12.44
N CYS A 387 21.87 13.29 11.85
CA CYS A 387 21.55 14.53 12.53
C CYS A 387 20.16 14.41 13.18
N VAL A 388 20.06 14.67 14.47
CA VAL A 388 18.78 14.84 15.17
C VAL A 388 18.59 16.33 15.43
N PHE A 389 17.41 16.86 15.11
CA PHE A 389 17.10 18.27 15.29
C PHE A 389 15.78 18.49 16.03
N GLY A 390 15.68 19.65 16.70
CA GLY A 390 14.57 20.04 17.55
C GLY A 390 14.88 19.73 19.02
N ARG A 391 14.85 20.76 19.86
CA ARG A 391 15.24 20.68 21.28
C ARG A 391 14.53 19.56 22.03
N ASP A 392 13.21 19.46 21.86
CA ASP A 392 12.38 18.46 22.54
C ASP A 392 12.79 17.01 22.21
N LEU A 393 13.23 16.75 20.97
CA LEU A 393 13.68 15.41 20.56
C LEU A 393 15.09 15.14 21.08
N LEU A 394 16.00 16.10 20.93
CA LEU A 394 17.37 16.00 21.45
C LEU A 394 17.40 15.68 22.95
N ASP A 395 16.62 16.40 23.75
CA ASP A 395 16.54 16.21 25.20
C ASP A 395 16.14 14.77 25.63
N ARG A 396 15.62 13.97 24.69
CA ARG A 396 15.14 12.60 24.94
C ARG A 396 16.09 11.54 24.44
N VAL A 397 16.76 11.79 23.33
CA VAL A 397 17.51 10.76 22.60
C VAL A 397 19.01 10.94 22.74
N GLU A 398 19.49 12.13 23.06
CA GLU A 398 20.92 12.46 23.01
C GLU A 398 21.79 11.51 23.86
N ASP A 399 21.42 11.29 25.12
CA ASP A 399 22.15 10.39 26.02
C ASP A 399 22.16 8.95 25.50
N GLY A 400 21.02 8.49 24.98
CA GLY A 400 20.86 7.15 24.43
C GLY A 400 21.69 6.93 23.16
N ILE A 401 21.66 7.90 22.22
CA ILE A 401 22.47 7.85 21.01
C ILE A 401 23.97 7.96 21.36
N THR A 402 24.33 8.82 22.32
CA THR A 402 25.72 9.02 22.73
C THR A 402 26.29 7.79 23.42
N ALA A 403 25.48 7.06 24.19
CA ALA A 403 25.86 5.76 24.74
C ALA A 403 26.11 4.70 23.64
N LEU A 404 25.43 4.79 22.49
CA LEU A 404 25.55 3.86 21.38
C LEU A 404 26.68 4.21 20.40
N LEU A 405 26.87 5.50 20.09
CA LEU A 405 27.72 5.99 19.00
C LEU A 405 28.89 6.88 19.48
N GLY A 406 28.97 7.17 20.78
CA GLY A 406 29.91 8.13 21.33
C GLY A 406 29.48 9.58 21.15
N GLU A 407 30.39 10.52 21.42
CA GLU A 407 30.10 11.96 21.38
C GLU A 407 29.70 12.44 19.97
N PRO A 408 28.78 13.42 19.87
CA PRO A 408 28.40 13.99 18.58
C PRO A 408 29.60 14.60 17.86
N THR A 409 29.70 14.36 16.56
CA THR A 409 30.72 15.00 15.70
C THR A 409 30.41 16.48 15.45
N ARG A 410 29.13 16.85 15.50
CA ARG A 410 28.67 18.24 15.41
C ARG A 410 27.53 18.56 16.38
N ARG A 411 27.47 19.81 16.80
CA ARG A 411 26.36 20.42 17.53
C ARG A 411 26.02 21.76 16.91
N GLY A 412 24.76 21.98 16.58
CA GLY A 412 24.32 23.23 15.97
C GLY A 412 25.06 23.57 14.67
N GLY A 413 25.45 22.57 13.87
CA GLY A 413 26.25 22.75 12.66
C GLY A 413 27.74 23.02 12.87
N ARG A 414 28.23 22.98 14.11
CA ARG A 414 29.64 23.23 14.45
C ARG A 414 30.33 21.94 14.87
N SER A 415 31.51 21.67 14.34
CA SER A 415 32.33 20.52 14.73
C SER A 415 32.68 20.57 16.22
N GLY A 416 32.52 19.44 16.89
CA GLY A 416 33.05 19.23 18.23
C GLY A 416 34.58 19.20 18.25
N PRO A 417 35.23 19.25 19.42
CA PRO A 417 36.66 19.00 19.53
C PRO A 417 37.02 17.61 18.96
N PRO A 418 38.20 17.44 18.34
CA PRO A 418 38.55 16.19 17.66
C PRO A 418 38.53 15.01 18.64
N VAL A 419 37.63 14.06 18.40
CA VAL A 419 37.60 12.78 19.13
C VAL A 419 38.82 11.98 18.69
N ARG A 420 39.79 11.77 19.59
CA ARG A 420 40.93 10.88 19.35
C ARG A 420 40.39 9.45 19.19
N ARG A 421 40.35 8.95 17.97
CA ARG A 421 40.15 7.53 17.70
C ARG A 421 41.41 6.77 18.10
N SER A 422 41.28 5.84 19.05
CA SER A 422 42.24 4.75 19.19
C SER A 422 42.05 3.84 17.99
N THR A 423 42.97 3.87 17.04
CA THR A 423 43.06 2.88 15.95
C THR A 423 43.24 1.47 16.55
N PRO A 424 42.62 0.42 15.96
CA PRO A 424 42.83 -0.96 16.37
C PRO A 424 44.28 -1.43 16.22
#